data_AF-A0A7J6SA90-F1
#
_entry.id   AF-A0A7J6SA90-F1
#
_cell.length_a   1.000
_cell.length_b   1.000
_cell.length_c   1.000
_cell.angle_alpha   90.00
_cell.angle_beta   90.00
_cell.angle_gamma   90.00
#
_symmetry.space_group_name_H-M   'P 1'
#
loop_
_entity.id
_entity.type
_entity.pdbx_description
1 polymer ?
#
loop_
_entity_poly.entity_id
_entity_poly.type
_entity_poly.pdbx_seq_one_letter_code
_entity_poly.pdbx_strand_id
1 'polypeptide(L)'
;ALYPIALLIDELRSEDVDLRINAMNQLDHIACALGPVRTREELLPFLTELAMVDDVASDTVDETRVLTAMARVLNADFMQWIGGPQYGQCLLRPLEELANSDDEPRREEAVKSLITIAKALPLSTLEAYYIPMLRNMAASDWFCQRAVAVALLPAVVSRLCARKKGSGGGRGGGDVECC
;
A
#
# COMPACT_ATOMS: atom_id res chain seq x y z
N ALA A 1 -2.47 -14.14 28.53
CA ALA A 1 -3.13 -15.21 27.77
C ALA A 1 -2.67 -15.10 26.32
N LEU A 2 -1.80 -16.01 25.86
CA LEU A 2 -1.17 -16.00 24.51
C LEU A 2 -2.02 -16.72 23.43
N TYR A 3 -3.28 -17.00 23.76
CA TYR A 3 -4.23 -17.72 22.93
C TYR A 3 -4.98 -16.90 21.84
N PRO A 4 -4.95 -15.55 21.77
CA PRO A 4 -5.65 -14.81 20.70
C PRO A 4 -4.90 -14.67 19.36
N ILE A 5 -3.57 -14.53 19.36
CA ILE A 5 -2.82 -14.12 18.15
C ILE A 5 -2.48 -15.30 17.25
N ALA A 6 -2.12 -16.47 17.82
CA ALA A 6 -1.84 -17.66 17.03
C ALA A 6 -3.07 -18.08 16.20
N LEU A 7 -4.27 -17.98 16.81
CA LEU A 7 -5.53 -18.23 16.11
C LEU A 7 -5.74 -17.24 14.96
N LEU A 8 -5.53 -15.93 15.16
CA LEU A 8 -5.68 -14.93 14.10
C LEU A 8 -4.69 -15.17 12.94
N ILE A 9 -3.47 -15.62 13.23
CA ILE A 9 -2.49 -15.97 12.20
C ILE A 9 -2.93 -17.21 11.42
N ASP A 10 -3.47 -18.22 12.11
CA ASP A 10 -4.02 -19.42 11.47
C ASP A 10 -5.27 -19.09 10.63
N GLU A 11 -6.12 -18.18 11.11
CA GLU A 11 -7.31 -17.71 10.41
C GLU A 11 -7.00 -17.00 9.09
N LEU A 12 -5.84 -16.33 8.95
CA LEU A 12 -5.39 -15.77 7.67
C LEU A 12 -5.22 -16.83 6.57
N ARG A 13 -5.07 -18.11 6.95
CA ARG A 13 -4.93 -19.26 6.05
C ARG A 13 -6.17 -20.15 6.03
N SER A 14 -7.26 -19.71 6.64
CA SER A 14 -8.51 -20.47 6.69
C SER A 14 -9.13 -20.64 5.30
N GLU A 15 -9.81 -21.77 5.07
CA GLU A 15 -10.66 -21.95 3.89
C GLU A 15 -11.95 -21.11 4.00
N ASP A 16 -12.34 -20.73 5.22
CA ASP A 16 -13.48 -19.84 5.47
C ASP A 16 -13.10 -18.38 5.18
N VAL A 17 -13.76 -17.82 4.18
CA VAL A 17 -13.57 -16.46 3.67
C VAL A 17 -13.88 -15.41 4.73
N ASP A 18 -14.94 -15.59 5.52
CA ASP A 18 -15.35 -14.62 6.51
C ASP A 18 -14.38 -14.62 7.71
N LEU A 19 -13.81 -15.78 8.06
CA LEU A 19 -12.72 -15.85 9.03
C LEU A 19 -11.47 -15.12 8.53
N ARG A 20 -11.07 -15.31 7.27
CA ARG A 20 -9.95 -14.57 6.66
C ARG A 20 -10.19 -13.07 6.66
N ILE A 21 -11.39 -12.61 6.29
CA ILE A 21 -11.75 -11.19 6.31
C ILE A 21 -11.68 -10.63 7.73
N ASN A 22 -12.18 -11.37 8.73
CA ASN A 22 -12.12 -10.96 10.13
C ASN A 22 -10.67 -10.84 10.62
N ALA A 23 -9.82 -11.81 10.27
CA ALA A 23 -8.40 -11.76 10.58
C ALA A 23 -7.69 -10.58 9.89
N MET A 24 -8.00 -10.31 8.61
CA MET A 24 -7.47 -9.14 7.90
C MET A 24 -7.90 -7.83 8.56
N ASN A 25 -9.13 -7.72 9.04
CA ASN A 25 -9.59 -6.52 9.75
C ASN A 25 -8.93 -6.33 11.13
N GLN A 26 -8.27 -7.37 11.67
CA GLN A 26 -7.53 -7.34 12.93
C GLN A 26 -6.00 -7.45 12.74
N LEU A 27 -5.51 -7.14 11.53
CA LEU A 27 -4.10 -7.23 11.20
C LEU A 27 -3.23 -6.31 12.08
N ASP A 28 -3.80 -5.23 12.60
CA ASP A 28 -3.18 -4.33 13.57
C ASP A 28 -2.85 -5.04 14.89
N HIS A 29 -3.74 -5.90 15.40
CA HIS A 29 -3.49 -6.72 16.59
C HIS A 29 -2.36 -7.72 16.34
N ILE A 30 -2.34 -8.35 15.17
CA ILE A 30 -1.28 -9.29 14.77
C ILE A 30 0.07 -8.55 14.69
N ALA A 31 0.10 -7.41 14.00
CA ALA A 31 1.31 -6.61 13.82
C ALA A 31 1.82 -6.01 15.15
N CYS A 32 0.91 -5.60 16.04
CA CYS A 32 1.24 -5.17 17.40
C CYS A 32 1.94 -6.29 18.19
N ALA A 33 1.42 -7.52 18.10
CA ALA A 33 1.97 -8.66 18.80
C ALA A 33 3.32 -9.15 18.24
N LEU A 34 3.49 -9.13 16.92
CA LEU A 34 4.73 -9.47 16.25
C LEU A 34 5.83 -8.43 16.52
N GLY A 35 5.43 -7.17 16.64
CA GLY A 35 6.33 -6.03 16.72
C GLY A 35 6.90 -5.63 15.36
N PRO A 36 7.46 -4.42 15.25
CA PRO A 36 7.71 -3.77 13.96
C PRO A 36 8.75 -4.47 13.07
N VAL A 37 9.71 -5.19 13.65
CA VAL A 37 10.73 -5.91 12.88
C VAL A 37 10.09 -7.10 12.16
N ARG A 38 9.41 -7.98 12.91
CA ARG A 38 8.74 -9.17 12.37
C ARG A 38 7.57 -8.82 11.47
N THR A 39 6.85 -7.73 11.74
CA THR A 39 5.83 -7.23 10.81
C THR A 39 6.42 -6.95 9.43
N ARG A 40 7.62 -6.35 9.35
CA ARG A 40 8.29 -6.07 8.07
C ARG A 40 8.94 -7.28 7.43
N GLU A 41 9.50 -8.18 8.23
CA GLU A 41 10.33 -9.29 7.74
C GLU A 41 9.56 -10.60 7.54
N GLU A 42 8.38 -10.74 8.15
CA GLU A 42 7.56 -11.95 8.08
C GLU A 42 6.14 -11.63 7.57
N LEU A 43 5.41 -10.73 8.23
CA LEU A 43 4.00 -10.49 7.91
C LEU A 43 3.81 -9.82 6.54
N LEU A 44 4.53 -8.72 6.25
CA LEU A 44 4.40 -8.02 4.97
C LEU A 44 4.84 -8.87 3.77
N PRO A 45 5.93 -9.67 3.83
CA PRO A 45 6.26 -10.65 2.80
C PRO A 45 5.14 -11.67 2.58
N PHE A 46 4.58 -12.25 3.65
CA PHE A 46 3.45 -13.17 3.55
C PHE A 46 2.24 -12.53 2.87
N LEU A 47 1.87 -11.30 3.25
CA LEU A 47 0.78 -10.58 2.60
C LEU A 47 1.08 -10.22 1.14
N THR A 48 2.35 -9.95 0.81
CA THR A 48 2.77 -9.73 -0.57
C THR A 48 2.55 -10.98 -1.40
N GLU A 49 2.99 -12.15 -0.90
CA GLU A 49 2.75 -13.44 -1.55
C GLU A 49 1.26 -13.69 -1.77
N LEU A 50 0.41 -13.40 -0.77
CA LEU A 50 -1.06 -13.48 -0.93
C LEU A 50 -1.60 -12.56 -2.03
N ALA A 51 -1.06 -11.34 -2.16
CA ALA A 51 -1.45 -10.42 -3.22
C ALA A 51 -0.96 -10.87 -4.60
N MET A 52 0.15 -11.62 -4.71
CA MET A 52 0.67 -12.07 -6.01
C MET A 52 -0.06 -13.30 -6.58
N VAL A 53 -1.04 -13.87 -5.86
CA VAL A 53 -1.74 -15.06 -6.33
C VAL A 53 -2.67 -14.65 -7.49
N ASP A 54 -2.14 -14.74 -8.70
CA ASP A 54 -2.85 -14.56 -9.99
C ASP A 54 -3.53 -15.87 -10.45
N ASP A 55 -3.53 -16.92 -9.62
CA ASP A 55 -4.11 -18.20 -10.01
C ASP A 55 -5.62 -18.05 -10.22
N VAL A 56 -6.16 -18.85 -11.16
CA VAL A 56 -7.58 -18.97 -11.56
C VAL A 56 -8.56 -19.17 -10.37
N ALA A 57 -8.06 -19.37 -9.15
CA ALA A 57 -8.81 -19.34 -7.89
C ALA A 57 -9.12 -17.91 -7.36
N SER A 58 -8.34 -16.90 -7.74
CA SER A 58 -8.53 -15.48 -7.38
C SER A 58 -9.72 -14.83 -8.11
N ASP A 59 -10.21 -15.42 -9.20
CA ASP A 59 -11.42 -14.95 -9.92
C ASP A 59 -12.72 -15.24 -9.13
N THR A 60 -12.62 -15.76 -7.91
CA THR A 60 -13.78 -15.90 -7.04
C THR A 60 -14.06 -14.58 -6.33
N VAL A 61 -15.34 -14.20 -6.30
CA VAL A 61 -15.81 -13.00 -5.59
C VAL A 61 -15.33 -12.96 -4.13
N ASP A 62 -15.16 -14.12 -3.53
CA ASP A 62 -14.70 -14.27 -2.15
C ASP A 62 -13.22 -13.92 -1.96
N GLU A 63 -12.33 -14.31 -2.87
CA GLU A 63 -10.92 -13.93 -2.78
C GLU A 63 -10.76 -12.43 -3.01
N THR A 64 -11.47 -11.86 -4.00
CA THR A 64 -11.50 -10.42 -4.21
C THR A 64 -11.93 -9.67 -2.94
N ARG A 65 -12.87 -10.20 -2.14
CA ARG A 65 -13.29 -9.59 -0.86
C ARG A 65 -12.17 -9.59 0.18
N VAL A 66 -11.43 -10.69 0.32
CA VAL A 66 -10.30 -10.79 1.26
C VAL A 66 -9.19 -9.81 0.87
N LEU A 67 -8.80 -9.78 -0.41
CA LEU A 67 -7.75 -8.91 -0.91
C LEU A 67 -8.15 -7.43 -0.86
N THR A 68 -9.43 -7.10 -1.07
CA THR A 68 -9.95 -5.74 -0.87
C THR A 68 -9.90 -5.33 0.61
N ALA A 69 -10.22 -6.24 1.54
CA ALA A 69 -10.09 -5.96 2.97
C ALA A 69 -8.62 -5.72 3.36
N MET A 70 -7.69 -6.51 2.83
CA MET A 70 -6.25 -6.29 3.00
C MET A 70 -5.82 -4.93 2.46
N ALA A 71 -6.22 -4.56 1.24
CA ALA A 71 -5.90 -3.27 0.63
C ALA A 71 -6.33 -2.08 1.52
N ARG A 72 -7.52 -2.16 2.10
CA ARG A 72 -8.08 -1.15 3.00
C ARG A 72 -7.27 -1.00 4.28
N VAL A 73 -6.83 -2.12 4.86
CA VAL A 73 -6.11 -2.15 6.15
C VAL A 73 -4.66 -1.67 5.99
N LEU A 74 -4.02 -1.98 4.86
CA LEU A 74 -2.65 -1.54 4.55
C LEU A 74 -2.61 -0.07 4.07
N ASN A 75 -3.07 0.86 4.90
CA ASN A 75 -3.05 2.30 4.62
C ASN A 75 -1.97 3.02 5.46
N ALA A 76 -1.96 4.36 5.42
CA ALA A 76 -0.97 5.17 6.16
C ALA A 76 -0.94 4.92 7.67
N ASP A 77 -2.08 4.60 8.30
CA ASP A 77 -2.15 4.37 9.75
C ASP A 77 -1.40 3.09 10.14
N PHE A 78 -1.31 2.11 9.22
CA PHE A 78 -0.56 0.88 9.44
C PHE A 78 0.95 1.12 9.60
N MET A 79 1.46 2.30 9.22
CA MET A 79 2.86 2.67 9.41
C MET A 79 3.30 2.63 10.88
N GLN A 80 2.37 2.83 11.82
CA GLN A 80 2.68 2.75 13.26
C GLN A 80 3.16 1.35 13.68
N TRP A 81 2.67 0.30 13.00
CA TRP A 81 2.98 -1.10 13.33
C TRP A 81 4.27 -1.61 12.70
N ILE A 82 4.87 -0.85 11.78
CA ILE A 82 6.14 -1.16 11.12
C ILE A 82 7.27 -0.27 11.60
N GLY A 83 7.08 0.46 12.71
CA GLY A 83 8.11 1.32 13.30
C GLY A 83 8.14 2.75 12.76
N GLY A 84 7.09 3.20 12.07
CA GLY A 84 6.87 4.58 11.67
C GLY A 84 7.06 4.85 10.17
N PRO A 85 6.84 6.11 9.73
CA PRO A 85 6.82 6.49 8.32
C PRO A 85 8.14 6.27 7.57
N GLN A 86 9.28 6.21 8.26
CA GLN A 86 10.58 5.91 7.66
C GLN A 86 10.69 4.48 7.10
N TYR A 87 9.80 3.58 7.51
CA TYR A 87 9.67 2.23 6.97
C TYR A 87 8.46 2.06 6.04
N GLY A 88 7.75 3.15 5.73
CA GLY A 88 6.53 3.10 4.93
C GLY A 88 6.70 2.50 3.53
N GLN A 89 7.93 2.46 3.00
CA GLN A 89 8.24 1.77 1.74
C GLN A 89 7.89 0.27 1.77
N CYS A 90 7.89 -0.37 2.94
CA CYS A 90 7.55 -1.79 3.07
C CYS A 90 6.09 -2.08 2.68
N LEU A 91 5.19 -1.10 2.78
CA LEU A 91 3.78 -1.24 2.39
C LEU A 91 3.57 -1.10 0.89
N LEU A 92 4.52 -0.50 0.16
CA LEU A 92 4.34 -0.22 -1.26
C LEU A 92 4.26 -1.49 -2.09
N ARG A 93 5.07 -2.50 -1.77
CA ARG A 93 5.11 -3.75 -2.52
C ARG A 93 3.77 -4.51 -2.51
N PRO A 94 3.16 -4.86 -1.37
CA PRO A 94 1.87 -5.55 -1.37
C PRO A 94 0.77 -4.72 -2.03
N LEU A 95 0.75 -3.40 -1.84
CA LEU A 95 -0.25 -2.52 -2.45
C LEU A 95 -0.06 -2.33 -3.95
N GLU A 96 1.17 -2.32 -4.44
CA GLU A 96 1.48 -2.31 -5.87
C GLU A 96 0.89 -3.55 -6.56
N GLU A 97 1.05 -4.73 -5.97
CA GLU A 97 0.45 -5.97 -6.49
C GLU A 97 -1.08 -5.93 -6.43
N LEU A 98 -1.66 -5.37 -5.37
CA LEU A 98 -3.11 -5.18 -5.32
C LEU A 98 -3.60 -4.16 -6.36
N ALA A 99 -2.86 -3.10 -6.60
CA ALA A 99 -3.19 -2.07 -7.57
C ALA A 99 -2.99 -2.52 -9.03
N ASN A 100 -2.12 -3.50 -9.27
CA ASN A 100 -1.85 -4.04 -10.60
C ASN A 100 -2.85 -5.12 -11.06
N SER A 101 -3.82 -5.47 -10.19
CA SER A 101 -4.88 -6.46 -10.44
C SER A 101 -5.86 -6.06 -11.55
N ASP A 102 -6.50 -7.04 -12.20
CA ASP A 102 -7.59 -6.79 -13.14
C ASP A 102 -8.94 -6.56 -12.45
N ASP A 103 -9.08 -7.04 -11.22
CA ASP A 103 -10.23 -6.73 -10.37
C ASP A 103 -10.28 -5.25 -9.97
N GLU A 104 -11.31 -4.56 -10.46
CA GLU A 104 -11.57 -3.16 -10.15
C GLU A 104 -11.70 -2.86 -8.64
N PRO A 105 -12.48 -3.62 -7.83
CA PRO A 105 -12.62 -3.32 -6.41
C PRO A 105 -11.30 -3.39 -5.65
N ARG A 106 -10.47 -4.38 -6.00
CA ARG A 106 -9.13 -4.58 -5.42
C ARG A 106 -8.21 -3.40 -5.78
N ARG A 107 -8.18 -2.99 -7.05
CA ARG A 107 -7.40 -1.83 -7.49
C ARG A 107 -7.84 -0.53 -6.82
N GLU A 108 -9.14 -0.24 -6.81
CA GLU A 108 -9.65 1.02 -6.27
C GLU A 108 -9.27 1.21 -4.81
N GLU A 109 -9.39 0.15 -4.01
CA GLU A 109 -9.05 0.22 -2.60
C GLU A 109 -7.54 0.34 -2.37
N ALA A 110 -6.73 -0.37 -3.15
CA ALA A 110 -5.26 -0.22 -3.10
C ALA A 110 -4.81 1.19 -3.47
N VAL A 111 -5.43 1.82 -4.48
CA VAL A 111 -5.17 3.21 -4.88
C VAL A 111 -5.48 4.19 -3.74
N LYS A 112 -6.61 4.03 -3.05
CA LYS A 112 -6.96 4.88 -1.89
C LYS A 112 -5.89 4.78 -0.81
N SER A 113 -5.47 3.56 -0.46
CA SER A 113 -4.42 3.33 0.53
C SER A 113 -3.08 3.93 0.11
N LEU A 114 -2.65 3.73 -1.14
CA LEU A 114 -1.44 4.33 -1.69
C LEU A 114 -1.46 5.87 -1.66
N ILE A 115 -2.61 6.51 -1.92
CA ILE A 115 -2.77 7.96 -1.79
C ILE A 115 -2.56 8.43 -0.35
N THR A 116 -3.08 7.71 0.65
CA THR A 116 -2.83 8.06 2.05
C THR A 116 -1.35 7.92 2.41
N ILE A 117 -0.70 6.86 1.94
CA ILE A 117 0.72 6.58 2.17
C ILE A 117 1.59 7.67 1.54
N ALA A 118 1.31 8.08 0.29
CA ALA A 118 2.04 9.15 -0.38
C ALA A 118 2.03 10.47 0.41
N LYS A 119 0.92 10.77 1.10
CA LYS A 119 0.79 11.95 1.95
C LYS A 119 1.60 11.84 3.24
N ALA A 120 1.69 10.64 3.83
CA ALA A 120 2.37 10.38 5.10
C ALA A 120 3.88 10.14 4.97
N LEU A 121 4.35 9.67 3.81
CA LEU A 121 5.76 9.32 3.61
C LEU A 121 6.71 10.53 3.77
N PRO A 122 7.89 10.32 4.36
CA PRO A 122 9.00 11.28 4.27
C PRO A 122 9.39 11.51 2.80
N LEU A 123 9.79 12.75 2.46
CA LEU A 123 10.15 13.11 1.08
C LEU A 123 11.28 12.24 0.51
N SER A 124 12.27 11.89 1.33
CA SER A 124 13.38 11.01 0.93
C SER A 124 12.89 9.62 0.51
N THR A 125 12.02 9.00 1.31
CA THR A 125 11.43 7.68 1.02
C THR A 125 10.49 7.75 -0.18
N LEU A 126 9.70 8.82 -0.29
CA LEU A 126 8.81 9.06 -1.42
C LEU A 126 9.61 9.12 -2.74
N GLU A 127 10.70 9.88 -2.77
CA GLU A 127 11.54 10.02 -3.96
C GLU A 127 12.31 8.75 -4.30
N ALA A 128 12.76 8.00 -3.29
CA ALA A 128 13.56 6.79 -3.46
C ALA A 128 12.74 5.56 -3.89
N TYR A 129 11.49 5.42 -3.44
CA TYR A 129 10.70 4.20 -3.64
C TYR A 129 9.36 4.43 -4.35
N TYR A 130 8.59 5.45 -3.92
CA TYR A 130 7.25 5.69 -4.46
C TYR A 130 7.28 6.24 -5.90
N ILE A 131 8.19 7.19 -6.19
CA ILE A 131 8.33 7.76 -7.53
C ILE A 131 8.77 6.71 -8.56
N PRO A 132 9.78 5.86 -8.30
CA PRO A 132 10.12 4.75 -9.19
C PRO A 132 8.96 3.79 -9.45
N MET A 133 8.19 3.41 -8.42
CA MET A 133 6.99 2.58 -8.56
C MET A 133 5.98 3.23 -9.53
N LEU A 134 5.66 4.51 -9.34
CA LEU A 134 4.79 5.25 -10.26
C LEU A 134 5.29 5.27 -11.70
N ARG A 135 6.60 5.47 -11.89
CA ARG A 135 7.21 5.49 -13.23
C ARG A 135 7.11 4.13 -13.91
N ASN A 136 7.31 3.04 -13.16
CA ASN A 136 7.17 1.69 -13.67
C ASN A 136 5.73 1.40 -14.11
N MET A 137 4.74 1.74 -13.27
CA MET A 137 3.32 1.60 -13.62
C MET A 137 2.92 2.45 -14.83
N ALA A 138 3.43 3.69 -14.93
CA ALA A 138 3.14 4.58 -16.05
C ALA A 138 3.79 4.10 -17.37
N ALA A 139 4.93 3.43 -17.29
CA ALA A 139 5.65 2.87 -18.43
C ALA A 139 5.17 1.46 -18.84
N SER A 140 4.26 0.87 -18.07
CA SER A 140 3.73 -0.47 -18.34
C SER A 140 2.86 -0.52 -19.60
N ASP A 141 2.93 -1.64 -20.31
CA ASP A 141 2.04 -1.93 -21.44
C ASP A 141 0.61 -2.26 -20.98
N TRP A 142 0.43 -2.63 -19.70
CA TRP A 142 -0.89 -2.92 -19.14
C TRP A 142 -1.69 -1.64 -18.85
N PHE A 143 -2.91 -1.56 -19.39
CA PHE A 143 -3.71 -0.34 -19.27
C PHE A 143 -4.09 -0.01 -17.82
N CYS A 144 -4.41 -1.03 -17.00
CA CYS A 144 -4.80 -0.83 -15.61
C CYS A 144 -3.68 -0.15 -14.81
N GLN A 145 -2.41 -0.54 -15.05
CA GLN A 145 -1.26 0.05 -14.37
C GLN A 145 -1.08 1.52 -14.73
N ARG A 146 -1.26 1.88 -16.01
CA ARG A 146 -1.22 3.29 -16.43
C ARG A 146 -2.35 4.11 -15.81
N ALA A 147 -3.56 3.54 -15.72
CA ALA A 147 -4.70 4.20 -15.09
C ALA A 147 -4.46 4.45 -13.59
N VAL A 148 -3.90 3.45 -12.88
CA VAL A 148 -3.46 3.57 -11.48
C VAL A 148 -2.41 4.66 -11.33
N ALA A 149 -1.39 4.68 -12.19
CA ALA A 149 -0.35 5.71 -12.12
C ALA A 149 -0.94 7.12 -12.22
N VAL A 150 -1.87 7.34 -13.15
CA VAL A 150 -2.59 8.62 -13.30
C VAL A 150 -3.37 8.98 -12.04
N ALA A 151 -4.05 8.03 -11.41
CA ALA A 151 -4.81 8.26 -10.17
C ALA A 151 -3.91 8.65 -8.98
N LEU A 152 -2.68 8.14 -8.93
CA LEU A 152 -1.73 8.38 -7.86
C LEU A 152 -0.92 9.68 -8.03
N LEU A 153 -0.78 10.19 -9.25
CA LEU A 153 0.01 11.39 -9.57
C LEU A 153 -0.35 12.64 -8.73
N PRO A 154 -1.63 13.03 -8.53
CA PRO A 154 -1.98 14.25 -7.80
C PRO A 154 -1.46 14.28 -6.35
N ALA A 155 -1.41 13.12 -5.70
CA ALA A 155 -0.91 12.99 -4.33
C ALA A 155 0.59 13.30 -4.22
N VAL A 156 1.36 12.99 -5.26
CA VAL A 156 2.82 13.20 -5.30
C VAL A 156 3.17 14.60 -5.80
N VAL A 157 2.53 15.08 -6.88
CA VAL A 157 2.79 16.40 -7.46
C VAL A 157 2.61 17.51 -6.42
N SER A 158 1.52 17.45 -5.64
CA SER A 158 1.24 18.41 -4.57
C SER A 158 2.39 18.51 -3.55
N ARG A 159 3.04 17.38 -3.25
CA ARG A 159 4.18 17.32 -2.32
C ARG A 159 5.49 17.81 -2.93
N LEU A 160 5.74 17.52 -4.20
CA LEU A 160 6.94 17.96 -4.91
C LEU A 160 6.91 19.46 -5.22
N CYS A 161 5.77 20.00 -5.66
CA CYS A 161 5.60 21.45 -5.87
C CYS A 161 5.80 22.23 -4.55
N ALA A 162 5.35 21.72 -3.41
CA ALA A 162 5.57 22.35 -2.09
C ALA A 162 7.06 22.44 -1.70
N ARG A 163 7.86 21.41 -2.02
CA ARG A 163 9.31 21.40 -1.77
C ARG A 163 10.05 22.50 -2.53
N LYS A 164 9.70 22.73 -3.80
CA LYS A 164 10.34 23.76 -4.64
C LYS A 164 10.15 25.17 -4.08
N LYS A 165 9.04 25.43 -3.39
CA LYS A 165 8.78 26.72 -2.71
C LYS A 165 9.61 26.89 -1.42
N GLY A 166 9.90 25.81 -0.69
CA GLY A 166 10.66 25.85 0.56
C GLY A 166 12.19 25.97 0.39
N SER A 167 12.73 25.54 -0.75
CA SER A 167 14.19 25.60 -1.02
C SER A 167 14.64 26.88 -1.74
N GLY A 168 13.71 27.81 -2.03
CA GLY A 168 13.92 29.03 -2.82
C GLY A 168 14.01 30.31 -1.98
N GLY A 169 14.85 30.32 -0.95
CA GLY A 169 15.28 31.54 -0.27
C GLY A 169 16.36 32.27 -1.08
N GLY A 170 16.01 32.81 -2.24
CA GLY A 170 16.97 33.51 -3.10
C GLY A 170 16.40 33.96 -4.45
N ARG A 171 15.78 35.15 -4.44
CA ARG A 171 15.56 36.13 -5.54
C ARG A 171 15.29 35.61 -6.97
N GLY A 172 14.16 36.06 -7.52
CA GLY A 172 14.00 36.33 -8.96
C GLY A 172 12.67 35.82 -9.50
N GLY A 173 11.78 36.76 -9.84
CA GLY A 173 10.43 36.50 -10.34
C GLY A 173 10.37 35.69 -11.64
N GLY A 174 9.22 35.05 -11.82
CA GLY A 174 8.85 34.27 -13.00
C GLY A 174 7.83 33.24 -12.55
N ASP A 175 6.55 33.50 -12.82
CA ASP A 175 5.46 32.57 -12.62
C ASP A 175 5.81 31.22 -13.26
N VAL A 176 5.88 30.18 -12.45
CA VAL A 176 5.92 28.81 -12.93
C VAL A 176 4.60 28.19 -12.53
N GLU A 177 3.67 28.18 -13.49
CA GLU A 177 2.51 27.30 -13.50
C GLU A 177 3.00 25.88 -13.16
N CYS A 178 2.57 25.32 -12.02
CA CYS A 178 2.53 23.87 -11.88
C CYS A 178 1.38 23.44 -12.81
N CYS A 179 1.72 22.81 -13.94
CA CYS A 179 0.78 22.11 -14.81
C CYS A 179 -0.01 21.05 -14.04
#